data_AF-A0A3P8BCZ5-F1
#
_entry.id   AF-A0A3P8BCZ5-F1
#
_cell.length_a   1.000
_cell.length_b   1.000
_cell.length_c   1.000
_cell.angle_alpha   90.00
_cell.angle_beta   90.00
_cell.angle_gamma   90.00
#
_symmetry.space_group_name_H-M   'P 1'
#
loop_
_entity.id
_entity.type
_entity.pdbx_description
1 polymer ?
#
loop_
_entity_poly.entity_id
_entity_poly.type
_entity_poly.pdbx_seq_one_letter_code
_entity_poly.pdbx_strand_id
1 'polypeptide(L)'
;MSLFFSGSQTKESKKEDFNTENGNRSLTTPKDVSNRFRSTGNELLVAFVRLEGTNLAQLLRKSVEARDWLKNLEPRTVRSAVKRVIEDLASLDQQVSQLFSSNTRNRDRISDSRSSRSLRPSTSSHLIDATRTGSSSQGFHSPDLDPTLATHLRRLFTQRVDIFTAVDANRESLLLGVIKIGLKTLIECARLQTFGRYGLQQIQVDCRYLQIHLWHFVNDEKLICMLLEDVIYSVVQRCVDPCFMEESDSKLGLAS
;
A
#
# COMPACT_ATOMS: atom_id res chain seq x y z
N MET A 1 -98.11 -14.95 -41.05
CA MET A 1 -97.35 -14.42 -42.21
C MET A 1 -95.89 -14.64 -41.91
N SER A 2 -95.24 -15.49 -42.70
CA SER A 2 -93.79 -15.73 -42.70
C SER A 2 -93.02 -14.43 -42.91
N LEU A 3 -91.80 -14.35 -42.41
CA LEU A 3 -90.61 -14.16 -43.24
C LEU A 3 -89.34 -14.43 -42.41
N PHE A 4 -88.63 -15.48 -42.80
CA PHE A 4 -87.20 -15.67 -42.56
C PHE A 4 -86.42 -14.53 -43.24
N PHE A 5 -85.35 -14.04 -42.61
CA PHE A 5 -84.11 -13.79 -43.35
C PHE A 5 -82.87 -13.93 -42.45
N SER A 6 -81.91 -14.65 -43.02
CA SER A 6 -80.60 -15.04 -42.48
C SER A 6 -79.59 -13.88 -42.58
N GLY A 7 -78.58 -13.83 -41.70
CA GLY A 7 -77.51 -12.84 -41.78
C GLY A 7 -76.45 -12.90 -40.67
N SER A 8 -75.57 -13.89 -40.77
CA SER A 8 -74.14 -13.95 -40.44
C SER A 8 -73.46 -12.95 -39.47
N GLN A 9 -72.78 -13.54 -38.48
CA GLN A 9 -71.50 -13.18 -37.80
C GLN A 9 -71.00 -11.72 -37.80
N THR A 10 -70.66 -11.23 -36.60
CA THR A 10 -69.23 -11.11 -36.19
C THR A 10 -69.11 -10.96 -34.67
N LYS A 11 -68.28 -11.84 -34.09
CA LYS A 11 -67.85 -11.81 -32.70
C LYS A 11 -66.79 -10.73 -32.52
N GLU A 12 -66.91 -9.90 -31.50
CA GLU A 12 -65.76 -9.24 -30.89
C GLU A 12 -65.90 -9.31 -29.36
N SER A 13 -65.48 -10.46 -28.82
CA SER A 13 -65.31 -10.63 -27.38
C SER A 13 -64.01 -9.96 -27.00
N LYS A 14 -64.11 -8.77 -26.41
CA LYS A 14 -63.01 -8.04 -25.80
C LYS A 14 -62.45 -8.89 -24.66
N LYS A 15 -61.34 -9.59 -24.92
CA LYS A 15 -60.59 -10.34 -23.92
C LYS A 15 -59.77 -9.32 -23.15
N GLU A 16 -60.15 -9.07 -21.91
CA GLU A 16 -59.31 -8.36 -20.95
C GLU A 16 -58.07 -9.22 -20.72
N ASP A 17 -56.98 -8.87 -21.41
CA ASP A 17 -55.67 -9.40 -21.10
C ASP A 17 -55.21 -8.74 -19.78
N PHE A 18 -55.58 -9.38 -18.67
CA PHE A 18 -54.92 -9.19 -17.39
C PHE A 18 -53.46 -9.64 -17.54
N ASN A 19 -52.63 -8.70 -18.00
CA ASN A 19 -51.20 -8.89 -18.15
C ASN A 19 -50.64 -9.09 -16.75
N THR A 20 -50.51 -10.36 -16.35
CA THR A 20 -49.79 -10.75 -15.16
C THR A 20 -48.33 -10.47 -15.46
N GLU A 21 -47.88 -9.24 -15.22
CA GLU A 21 -46.47 -8.94 -14.99
C GLU A 21 -46.07 -9.59 -13.65
N ASN A 22 -46.09 -10.92 -13.59
CA ASN A 22 -45.17 -11.66 -12.76
C ASN A 22 -43.80 -11.51 -13.44
N GLY A 23 -43.25 -10.29 -13.34
CA GLY A 23 -41.84 -10.08 -13.57
C GLY A 23 -41.13 -11.07 -12.67
N ASN A 24 -40.43 -12.02 -13.30
CA ASN A 24 -39.59 -13.04 -12.70
C ASN A 24 -38.56 -12.37 -11.76
N ARG A 25 -38.99 -11.93 -10.57
CA ARG A 25 -38.11 -11.47 -9.51
C ARG A 25 -37.55 -12.73 -8.89
N SER A 26 -36.52 -13.27 -9.56
CA SER A 26 -35.70 -14.34 -9.00
C SER A 26 -35.37 -13.95 -7.55
N LEU A 27 -35.76 -14.79 -6.60
CA LEU A 27 -35.51 -14.57 -5.19
C LEU A 27 -34.01 -14.35 -5.01
N THR A 28 -33.62 -13.26 -4.33
CA THR A 28 -32.21 -12.97 -4.07
C THR A 28 -31.59 -14.15 -3.34
N THR A 29 -30.59 -14.79 -3.94
CA THR A 29 -30.01 -15.97 -3.32
C THR A 29 -29.15 -15.56 -2.12
N PRO A 30 -28.96 -16.42 -1.11
CA PRO A 30 -28.03 -16.16 -0.02
C PRO A 30 -26.60 -15.84 -0.50
N LYS A 31 -26.21 -16.39 -1.65
CA LYS A 31 -24.92 -16.10 -2.31
C LYS A 31 -24.88 -14.66 -2.82
N ASP A 32 -25.95 -14.17 -3.44
CA ASP A 32 -26.03 -12.79 -3.92
C ASP A 32 -25.97 -11.79 -2.78
N VAL A 33 -26.64 -12.06 -1.66
CA VAL A 33 -26.56 -11.23 -0.45
C VAL A 33 -25.14 -11.24 0.11
N SER A 34 -24.52 -12.42 0.23
CA SER A 34 -23.15 -12.55 0.73
C SER A 34 -22.13 -11.82 -0.16
N ASN A 35 -22.29 -11.90 -1.48
CA ASN A 35 -21.44 -11.21 -2.44
C ASN A 35 -21.61 -9.68 -2.35
N ARG A 36 -22.85 -9.20 -2.24
CA ARG A 36 -23.14 -7.76 -2.04
C ARG A 36 -22.56 -7.24 -0.73
N PHE A 37 -22.69 -7.99 0.35
CA PHE A 37 -22.11 -7.63 1.64
C PHE A 37 -20.58 -7.56 1.56
N ARG A 38 -19.94 -8.55 0.93
CA ARG A 38 -18.48 -8.56 0.73
C ARG A 38 -18.01 -7.39 -0.13
N SER A 39 -18.70 -7.11 -1.24
CA SER A 39 -18.38 -5.97 -2.11
C SER A 39 -18.45 -4.65 -1.35
N THR A 40 -19.56 -4.43 -0.64
CA THR A 40 -19.78 -3.22 0.15
C THR A 40 -18.73 -3.10 1.26
N GLY A 41 -18.40 -4.20 1.94
CA GLY A 41 -17.35 -4.25 2.95
C GLY A 41 -15.98 -3.82 2.39
N ASN A 42 -15.61 -4.33 1.21
CA ASN A 42 -14.36 -3.94 0.54
C ASN A 42 -14.37 -2.46 0.13
N GLU A 43 -15.48 -1.93 -0.37
CA GLU A 43 -15.62 -0.50 -0.70
C GLU A 43 -15.43 0.38 0.53
N LEU A 44 -15.98 -0.01 1.69
CA LEU A 44 -15.79 0.69 2.96
C LEU A 44 -14.33 0.65 3.43
N LEU A 45 -13.64 -0.49 3.28
CA LEU A 45 -12.21 -0.59 3.59
C LEU A 45 -11.36 0.32 2.70
N VAL A 46 -11.66 0.39 1.41
CA VAL A 46 -10.99 1.30 0.47
C VAL A 46 -11.25 2.76 0.86
N ALA A 47 -12.49 3.10 1.21
CA ALA A 47 -12.85 4.44 1.67
C ALA A 47 -12.11 4.82 2.97
N PHE A 48 -12.00 3.88 3.91
CA PHE A 48 -11.23 4.06 5.15
C PHE A 48 -9.75 4.34 4.86
N VAL A 49 -9.09 3.52 4.04
CA VAL A 49 -7.68 3.73 3.65
C VAL A 49 -7.48 5.09 3.00
N ARG A 50 -8.42 5.51 2.14
CA ARG A 50 -8.37 6.84 1.51
C ARG A 50 -8.50 7.98 2.52
N LEU A 51 -9.42 7.85 3.48
CA LEU A 51 -9.63 8.87 4.51
C LEU A 51 -8.38 9.02 5.37
N GLU A 52 -7.88 7.92 5.95
CA GLU A 52 -6.72 7.96 6.84
C GLU A 52 -5.43 8.31 6.09
N GLY A 53 -5.27 7.78 4.88
CA GLY A 53 -4.19 8.18 3.97
C GLY A 53 -4.21 9.67 3.65
N THR A 54 -5.40 10.26 3.50
CA THR A 54 -5.55 11.71 3.27
C THR A 54 -5.14 12.51 4.49
N ASN A 55 -5.53 12.10 5.70
CA ASN A 55 -5.14 12.78 6.94
C ASN A 55 -3.61 12.86 7.07
N LEU A 56 -2.94 11.72 6.88
CA LEU A 56 -1.48 11.61 6.92
C LEU A 56 -0.81 12.40 5.78
N ALA A 57 -1.38 12.34 4.57
CA ALA A 57 -0.92 13.13 3.43
C ALA A 57 -1.01 14.65 3.67
N GLN A 58 -2.08 15.12 4.32
CA GLN A 58 -2.23 16.54 4.65
C GLN A 58 -1.22 17.00 5.69
N LEU A 59 -0.93 16.16 6.71
CA LEU A 59 0.11 16.45 7.69
C LEU A 59 1.48 16.61 7.01
N LEU A 60 1.85 15.65 6.15
CA LEU A 60 3.09 15.69 5.38
C LEU A 60 3.16 16.92 4.47
N ARG A 61 2.11 17.18 3.68
CA ARG A 61 2.04 18.32 2.76
C ARG A 61 2.23 19.65 3.48
N LYS A 62 1.43 19.90 4.52
CA LYS A 62 1.52 21.15 5.31
C LYS A 62 2.92 21.33 5.90
N SER A 63 3.54 20.25 6.38
CA SER A 63 4.89 20.30 6.94
C SER A 63 5.97 20.67 5.91
N VAL A 64 5.74 20.33 4.64
CA VAL A 64 6.65 20.63 3.54
C VAL A 64 6.43 22.06 3.04
N GLU A 65 5.18 22.46 2.84
CA GLU A 65 4.82 23.79 2.33
C GLU A 65 5.16 24.93 3.30
N ALA A 66 5.13 24.68 4.62
CA ALA A 66 5.40 25.69 5.63
C ALA A 66 6.90 26.04 5.80
N ARG A 67 7.81 25.37 5.09
CA ARG A 67 9.26 25.49 5.30
C ARG A 67 9.97 26.09 4.10
N ASP A 68 10.91 27.00 4.35
CA ASP A 68 11.87 27.48 3.35
C ASP A 68 13.02 26.48 3.21
N TRP A 69 12.94 25.63 2.19
CA TRP A 69 13.91 24.55 1.92
C TRP A 69 15.26 25.04 1.38
N LEU A 70 15.35 26.28 0.89
CA LEU A 70 16.61 26.88 0.42
C LEU A 70 17.46 27.38 1.59
N LYS A 71 16.82 27.87 2.66
CA LYS A 71 17.49 28.46 3.83
C LYS A 71 17.41 27.57 5.07
N ASN A 72 17.41 26.25 4.86
CA ASN A 72 17.38 25.30 5.96
C ASN A 72 18.65 25.39 6.81
N LEU A 73 18.49 25.24 8.12
CA LEU A 73 19.60 25.00 9.03
C LEU A 73 20.12 23.57 8.87
N GLU A 74 21.38 23.36 9.22
CA GLU A 74 21.98 22.03 9.26
C GLU A 74 21.14 21.06 10.12
N PRO A 75 20.77 19.89 9.58
CA PRO A 75 19.86 18.98 10.25
C PRO A 75 20.53 18.31 11.46
N ARG A 76 19.91 18.44 12.63
CA ARG A 76 20.37 17.79 13.87
C ARG A 76 19.39 16.78 14.43
N THR A 77 18.13 16.86 14.02
CA THR A 77 17.04 16.02 14.53
C THR A 77 16.01 15.78 13.44
N VAL A 78 15.20 14.75 13.63
CA VAL A 78 14.04 14.45 12.78
C VAL A 78 12.94 15.48 13.01
N ARG A 79 12.25 15.91 11.95
CA ARG A 79 11.15 16.87 12.08
C ARG A 79 9.99 16.32 12.91
N SER A 80 9.37 17.18 13.72
CA SER A 80 8.21 16.82 14.55
C SER A 80 7.04 16.26 13.74
N ALA A 81 6.78 16.78 12.54
CA ALA A 81 5.74 16.25 11.65
C ALA A 81 5.99 14.78 11.28
N VAL A 82 7.25 14.37 11.14
CA VAL A 82 7.64 13.00 10.78
C VAL A 82 7.51 12.08 11.99
N LYS A 83 7.92 12.54 13.19
CA LYS A 83 7.63 11.83 14.45
C LYS A 83 6.13 11.63 14.64
N ARG A 84 5.34 12.68 14.37
CA ARG A 84 3.87 12.65 14.45
C ARG A 84 3.22 11.65 13.48
N VAL A 85 3.76 11.51 12.27
CA VAL A 85 3.30 10.46 11.33
C VAL A 85 3.40 9.07 11.94
N ILE A 86 4.50 8.76 12.66
CA ILE A 86 4.68 7.46 13.31
C ILE A 86 3.69 7.29 14.48
N GLU A 87 3.45 8.33 15.27
CA GLU A 87 2.46 8.33 16.35
C GLU A 87 1.04 8.08 15.82
N ASP A 88 0.64 8.79 14.77
CA ASP A 88 -0.68 8.64 14.14
C ASP A 88 -0.85 7.21 13.55
N LEU A 89 0.20 6.66 12.91
CA LEU A 89 0.20 5.28 12.42
C LEU A 89 0.12 4.25 13.55
N ALA A 90 0.79 4.48 14.68
CA ALA A 90 0.71 3.59 15.84
C ALA A 90 -0.70 3.59 16.46
N SER A 91 -1.35 4.76 16.55
CA SER A 91 -2.74 4.85 16.98
C SER A 91 -3.68 4.14 16.01
N LEU A 92 -3.48 4.34 14.71
CA LEU A 92 -4.26 3.68 13.66
C LEU A 92 -4.09 2.16 13.71
N ASP A 93 -2.86 1.70 13.90
CA ASP A 93 -2.53 0.27 14.04
C ASP A 93 -3.29 -0.38 15.20
N GLN A 94 -3.31 0.27 16.37
CA GLN A 94 -4.06 -0.22 17.52
C GLN A 94 -5.56 -0.34 17.21
N GLN A 95 -6.15 0.67 16.55
CA GLN A 95 -7.57 0.68 16.18
C GLN A 95 -7.90 -0.44 15.18
N VAL A 96 -7.11 -0.56 14.11
CA VAL A 96 -7.26 -1.59 13.08
C VAL A 96 -7.08 -2.98 13.69
N SER A 97 -6.06 -3.18 14.54
CA SER A 97 -5.80 -4.45 15.21
C SER A 97 -6.96 -4.92 16.07
N GLN A 98 -7.68 -4.01 16.75
CA GLN A 98 -8.87 -4.37 17.53
C GLN A 98 -10.02 -4.88 16.64
N LEU A 99 -10.21 -4.29 15.46
CA LEU A 99 -11.27 -4.71 14.52
C LEU A 99 -11.01 -6.14 13.99
N PHE A 100 -9.77 -6.46 13.65
CA PHE A 100 -9.42 -7.79 13.14
C PHE A 100 -9.23 -8.85 14.24
N SER A 101 -8.79 -8.46 15.44
CA SER A 101 -8.70 -9.37 16.61
C SER A 101 -10.06 -9.73 17.18
N SER A 102 -11.08 -8.89 16.98
CA SER A 102 -12.45 -9.19 17.38
C SER A 102 -13.10 -10.25 16.48
N ASN A 103 -12.65 -10.38 15.22
CA ASN A 103 -13.15 -11.39 14.30
C ASN A 103 -12.60 -12.81 14.54
N THR A 104 -11.49 -12.96 15.29
CA THR A 104 -10.91 -14.28 15.60
C THR A 104 -11.46 -14.89 16.89
N ARG A 105 -11.89 -14.06 17.85
CA ARG A 105 -12.44 -14.51 19.15
C ARG A 105 -13.77 -15.26 19.06
N ASN A 106 -14.46 -15.21 17.92
CA ASN A 106 -15.70 -15.96 17.70
C ASN A 106 -15.49 -17.39 17.16
N ARG A 107 -14.24 -17.84 16.99
CA ARG A 107 -13.93 -19.18 16.45
C ARG A 107 -13.37 -20.18 17.47
N ASP A 108 -13.20 -19.78 18.73
CA ASP A 108 -12.52 -20.59 19.74
C ASP A 108 -13.45 -21.15 20.85
N ARG A 109 -14.72 -21.40 20.56
CA ARG A 109 -15.65 -22.05 21.53
C ARG A 109 -16.16 -23.42 21.16
N ILE A 110 -15.66 -24.06 20.10
CA ILE A 110 -15.92 -25.49 19.86
C ILE A 110 -14.70 -26.11 19.19
N SER A 111 -13.80 -26.71 19.98
CA SER A 111 -13.18 -28.00 19.64
C SER A 111 -12.37 -28.50 20.82
N ASP A 112 -13.01 -29.33 21.64
CA ASP A 112 -12.32 -30.15 22.62
C ASP A 112 -11.56 -31.28 21.92
N SER A 113 -10.32 -31.48 22.39
CA SER A 113 -9.65 -32.77 22.56
C SER A 113 -9.34 -33.60 21.30
N ARG A 114 -8.04 -33.76 21.00
CA ARG A 114 -7.29 -35.02 21.23
C ARG A 114 -5.84 -34.97 20.72
N SER A 115 -4.94 -35.08 21.69
CA SER A 115 -3.63 -35.74 21.68
C SER A 115 -3.25 -36.60 20.46
N SER A 116 -2.05 -36.36 19.91
CA SER A 116 -1.10 -37.44 19.64
C SER A 116 0.34 -36.91 19.51
N ARG A 117 1.20 -37.44 20.38
CA ARG A 117 2.66 -37.34 20.39
C ARG A 117 3.26 -38.06 19.18
N SER A 118 4.38 -37.58 18.64
CA SER A 118 5.44 -38.46 18.12
C SER A 118 6.79 -37.73 18.10
N LEU A 119 7.82 -38.42 18.56
CA LEU A 119 9.21 -37.99 18.75
C LEU A 119 10.12 -38.77 17.79
N ARG A 120 10.99 -38.04 17.08
CA ARG A 120 12.42 -38.36 16.76
C ARG A 120 12.74 -39.60 15.87
N PRO A 121 14.03 -39.89 15.52
CA PRO A 121 15.05 -39.09 14.80
C PRO A 121 15.90 -39.94 13.79
N SER A 122 16.85 -39.36 13.04
CA SER A 122 18.05 -40.04 12.42
C SER A 122 19.01 -38.96 11.87
N THR A 123 20.27 -38.76 12.32
CA THR A 123 21.57 -39.43 11.97
C THR A 123 21.83 -39.49 10.45
N SER A 124 22.95 -39.12 9.80
CA SER A 124 24.41 -39.13 10.09
C SER A 124 25.12 -38.33 8.95
N SER A 125 26.02 -37.37 9.22
CA SER A 125 27.50 -37.39 9.12
C SER A 125 28.19 -37.39 7.73
N HIS A 126 29.16 -36.45 7.60
CA HIS A 126 30.49 -36.56 6.98
C HIS A 126 30.67 -36.71 5.45
N LEU A 127 31.24 -35.68 4.78
CA LEU A 127 32.65 -35.61 4.36
C LEU A 127 32.94 -34.44 3.40
N ILE A 128 34.09 -33.83 3.66
CA ILE A 128 34.95 -32.97 2.84
C ILE A 128 35.39 -33.66 1.54
N ASP A 129 35.37 -32.94 0.42
CA ASP A 129 36.35 -33.11 -0.65
C ASP A 129 36.60 -31.77 -1.37
N ALA A 130 37.86 -31.57 -1.73
CA ALA A 130 38.40 -30.39 -2.36
C ALA A 130 39.04 -30.81 -3.68
N THR A 131 38.62 -30.23 -4.81
CA THR A 131 39.50 -30.11 -5.97
C THR A 131 39.26 -28.83 -6.75
N ARG A 132 40.39 -28.21 -7.08
CA ARG A 132 40.58 -26.95 -7.80
C ARG A 132 40.45 -27.19 -9.29
N THR A 133 39.89 -26.24 -10.03
CA THR A 133 40.33 -25.93 -11.39
C THR A 133 40.25 -24.43 -11.62
N GLY A 134 41.39 -23.86 -12.02
CA GLY A 134 41.51 -22.44 -12.33
C GLY A 134 40.95 -22.12 -13.71
N SER A 135 40.55 -20.87 -13.90
CA SER A 135 40.41 -20.26 -15.22
C SER A 135 40.63 -18.76 -15.09
N SER A 136 41.82 -18.34 -15.48
CA SER A 136 42.16 -16.98 -15.87
C SER A 136 41.37 -16.60 -17.11
N SER A 137 40.56 -15.55 -17.04
CA SER A 137 40.13 -14.80 -18.22
C SER A 137 40.14 -13.30 -17.90
N GLN A 138 41.02 -12.61 -18.61
CA GLN A 138 40.94 -11.17 -18.85
C GLN A 138 39.57 -10.85 -19.44
N GLY A 139 38.96 -9.76 -18.97
CA GLY A 139 37.70 -9.28 -19.53
C GLY A 139 37.38 -7.87 -19.10
N PHE A 140 37.77 -6.92 -19.97
CA PHE A 140 37.07 -5.67 -20.27
C PHE A 140 36.65 -4.78 -19.10
N HIS A 141 37.47 -3.75 -18.85
CA HIS A 141 37.02 -2.51 -18.23
C HIS A 141 35.90 -1.90 -19.08
N SER A 142 34.67 -2.03 -18.60
CA SER A 142 33.55 -1.24 -19.12
C SER A 142 33.77 0.22 -18.71
N PRO A 143 33.56 1.20 -19.61
CA PRO A 143 33.71 2.60 -19.25
C PRO A 143 32.66 2.95 -18.21
N ASP A 144 33.09 3.74 -17.25
CA ASP A 144 32.35 4.32 -16.13
C ASP A 144 30.97 4.83 -16.58
N LEU A 145 29.97 3.95 -16.47
CA LEU A 145 28.57 4.32 -16.63
C LEU A 145 28.26 5.18 -15.43
N ASP A 146 28.04 6.48 -15.66
CA ASP A 146 27.69 7.45 -14.63
C ASP A 146 26.65 6.81 -13.68
N PRO A 147 26.99 6.62 -12.38
CA PRO A 147 26.10 5.95 -11.43
C PRO A 147 24.74 6.66 -11.33
N THR A 148 24.68 7.96 -11.70
CA THR A 148 23.44 8.70 -11.85
C THR A 148 22.63 8.21 -13.06
N LEU A 149 23.26 8.06 -14.24
CA LEU A 149 22.61 7.52 -15.44
C LEU A 149 22.15 6.07 -15.24
N ALA A 150 22.95 5.23 -14.59
CA ALA A 150 22.58 3.84 -14.30
C ALA A 150 21.36 3.76 -13.36
N THR A 151 21.28 4.65 -12.38
CA THR A 151 20.11 4.74 -11.49
C THR A 151 18.88 5.34 -12.20
N HIS A 152 19.06 6.30 -13.10
CA HIS A 152 18.00 6.83 -13.98
C HIS A 152 17.44 5.76 -14.94
N LEU A 153 18.31 4.96 -15.56
CA LEU A 153 17.91 3.88 -16.47
C LEU A 153 17.20 2.74 -15.74
N ARG A 154 17.65 2.36 -14.53
CA ARG A 154 16.95 1.37 -13.69
C ARG A 154 15.53 1.83 -13.33
N ARG A 155 15.31 3.15 -13.25
CA ARG A 155 14.01 3.77 -12.98
C ARG A 155 13.05 3.78 -14.16
N LEU A 156 13.51 3.83 -15.41
CA LEU A 156 12.64 3.65 -16.58
C LEU A 156 11.95 2.26 -16.57
N PHE A 157 12.58 1.28 -15.91
CA PHE A 157 12.04 -0.07 -15.68
C PHE A 157 11.51 -0.28 -14.25
N THR A 158 11.48 0.76 -13.41
CA THR A 158 10.94 0.67 -12.06
C THR A 158 9.43 0.80 -12.11
N GLN A 159 8.81 -0.37 -12.06
CA GLN A 159 7.42 -0.69 -11.76
C GLN A 159 6.60 0.49 -11.21
N ARG A 160 5.58 0.92 -11.96
CA ARG A 160 4.57 1.86 -11.48
C ARG A 160 3.94 1.27 -10.21
N VAL A 161 4.22 1.85 -9.05
CA VAL A 161 3.54 1.44 -7.82
C VAL A 161 2.09 1.90 -7.92
N ASP A 162 1.15 0.99 -8.15
CA ASP A 162 -0.27 1.34 -8.15
C ASP A 162 -0.70 1.72 -6.72
N ILE A 163 -1.16 2.96 -6.53
CA ILE A 163 -1.62 3.45 -5.22
C ILE A 163 -2.91 2.73 -4.82
N PHE A 164 -3.69 2.31 -5.81
CA PHE A 164 -5.04 1.76 -5.66
C PHE A 164 -5.09 0.27 -6.01
N THR A 165 -4.10 -0.50 -5.59
CA THR A 165 -4.20 -1.97 -5.61
C THR A 165 -5.33 -2.43 -4.70
N ALA A 166 -5.92 -3.60 -4.99
CA ALA A 166 -6.95 -4.19 -4.15
C ALA A 166 -6.48 -4.22 -2.68
N VAL A 167 -7.31 -3.67 -1.79
CA VAL A 167 -7.07 -3.66 -0.35
C VAL A 167 -7.66 -4.94 0.20
N ASP A 168 -6.82 -5.74 0.84
CA ASP A 168 -7.27 -6.94 1.53
C ASP A 168 -7.83 -6.56 2.90
N ALA A 169 -8.83 -7.33 3.36
CA ALA A 169 -9.40 -7.18 4.70
C ALA A 169 -8.44 -7.75 5.76
N ASN A 170 -7.25 -7.15 5.89
CA ASN A 170 -6.28 -7.44 6.92
C ASN A 170 -5.54 -6.17 7.36
N ARG A 171 -4.99 -6.20 8.57
CA ARG A 171 -4.28 -5.09 9.21
C ARG A 171 -3.18 -4.48 8.33
N GLU A 172 -2.31 -5.32 7.80
CA GLU A 172 -1.11 -4.89 7.07
C GLU A 172 -1.45 -4.22 5.74
N SER A 173 -2.43 -4.75 5.01
CA SER A 173 -2.89 -4.19 3.74
C SER A 173 -3.49 -2.79 3.93
N LEU A 174 -4.25 -2.58 5.00
CA LEU A 174 -4.81 -1.27 5.34
C LEU A 174 -3.71 -0.26 5.70
N LEU A 175 -2.80 -0.63 6.61
CA LEU A 175 -1.70 0.24 7.01
C LEU A 175 -0.78 0.58 5.83
N LEU A 176 -0.45 -0.41 5.00
CA LEU A 176 0.34 -0.21 3.79
C LEU A 176 -0.36 0.74 2.81
N GLY A 177 -1.68 0.61 2.63
CA GLY A 177 -2.46 1.53 1.80
C GLY A 177 -2.38 2.98 2.27
N VAL A 178 -2.51 3.20 3.59
CA VAL A 178 -2.41 4.53 4.21
C VAL A 178 -1.00 5.11 4.05
N ILE A 179 0.03 4.31 4.34
CA ILE A 179 1.44 4.70 4.19
C ILE A 179 1.76 5.04 2.73
N LYS A 180 1.28 4.24 1.77
CA LYS A 180 1.49 4.50 0.33
C LYS A 180 0.94 5.86 -0.09
N ILE A 181 -0.27 6.23 0.37
CA ILE A 181 -0.85 7.55 0.06
C ILE A 181 0.02 8.68 0.63
N GLY A 182 0.49 8.52 1.87
CA GLY A 182 1.39 9.47 2.53
C GLY A 182 2.71 9.66 1.80
N LEU A 183 3.44 8.58 1.56
CA LEU A 183 4.76 8.63 0.91
C LEU A 183 4.67 9.17 -0.51
N LYS A 184 3.64 8.79 -1.28
CA LYS A 184 3.46 9.31 -2.63
C LYS A 184 3.06 10.78 -2.65
N THR A 185 2.33 11.23 -1.63
CA THR A 185 2.11 12.67 -1.43
C THR A 185 3.42 13.39 -1.12
N LEU A 186 4.30 12.81 -0.29
CA LEU A 186 5.59 13.41 0.03
C LEU A 186 6.51 13.52 -1.21
N ILE A 187 6.53 12.50 -2.08
CA ILE A 187 7.23 12.54 -3.38
C ILE A 187 6.76 13.74 -4.21
N GLU A 188 5.44 13.92 -4.33
CA GLU A 188 4.86 15.01 -5.12
C GLU A 188 5.11 16.38 -4.48
N CYS A 189 5.00 16.48 -3.14
CA CYS A 189 5.32 17.72 -2.44
C CYS A 189 6.78 18.12 -2.67
N ALA A 190 7.71 17.16 -2.61
CA ALA A 190 9.12 17.41 -2.93
C ALA A 190 9.31 17.93 -4.37
N ARG A 191 8.56 17.38 -5.35
CA ARG A 191 8.64 17.78 -6.75
C ARG A 191 8.26 19.26 -6.98
N LEU A 192 7.43 19.82 -6.11
CA LEU A 192 6.92 21.19 -6.18
C LEU A 192 7.78 22.20 -5.41
N GLN A 193 8.80 21.75 -4.68
CA GLN A 193 9.68 22.62 -3.90
C GLN A 193 11.03 22.82 -4.61
N THR A 194 11.85 23.70 -4.05
CA THR A 194 13.26 23.88 -4.42
C THR A 194 14.10 23.76 -3.16
N PHE A 195 15.14 22.94 -3.18
CA PHE A 195 15.93 22.61 -2.00
C PHE A 195 17.35 23.18 -2.09
N GLY A 196 17.88 23.62 -0.94
CA GLY A 196 19.31 23.78 -0.74
C GLY A 196 19.92 22.52 -0.14
N ARG A 197 21.24 22.50 0.05
CA ARG A 197 22.00 21.40 0.66
C ARG A 197 21.37 20.88 1.96
N TYR A 198 21.15 21.76 2.93
CA TYR A 198 20.55 21.37 4.22
C TYR A 198 19.06 21.03 4.12
N GLY A 199 18.38 21.45 3.04
CA GLY A 199 17.05 20.99 2.69
C GLY A 199 17.04 19.50 2.34
N LEU A 200 17.94 19.10 1.42
CA LEU A 200 18.15 17.70 1.03
C LEU A 200 18.53 16.83 2.23
N GLN A 201 19.54 17.26 3.00
CA GLN A 201 20.03 16.49 4.14
C GLN A 201 18.97 16.29 5.23
N GLN A 202 18.10 17.29 5.47
CA GLN A 202 16.99 17.10 6.39
C GLN A 202 16.01 16.03 5.91
N ILE A 203 15.67 16.00 4.61
CA ILE A 203 14.79 14.96 4.08
C ILE A 203 15.47 13.58 4.17
N GLN A 204 16.80 13.48 4.02
CA GLN A 204 17.52 12.23 4.28
C GLN A 204 17.33 11.74 5.72
N VAL A 205 17.49 12.62 6.70
CA VAL A 205 17.28 12.29 8.12
C VAL A 205 15.85 11.82 8.37
N ASP A 206 14.87 12.53 7.82
CA ASP A 206 13.45 12.19 7.95
C ASP A 206 13.12 10.84 7.30
N CYS A 207 13.58 10.60 6.07
CA CYS A 207 13.35 9.34 5.35
C CYS A 207 14.02 8.17 6.06
N ARG A 208 15.21 8.36 6.63
CA ARG A 208 15.88 7.32 7.40
C ARG A 208 15.10 6.98 8.67
N TYR A 209 14.58 7.99 9.38
CA TYR A 209 13.72 7.76 10.53
C TYR A 209 12.45 6.99 10.14
N LEU A 210 11.76 7.41 9.07
CA LEU A 210 10.60 6.69 8.54
C LEU A 210 10.95 5.24 8.21
N GLN A 211 12.08 4.98 7.54
CA GLN A 211 12.53 3.62 7.22
C GLN A 211 12.68 2.74 8.48
N ILE A 212 13.28 3.29 9.54
CA ILE A 212 13.51 2.59 10.82
C ILE A 212 12.20 2.28 11.55
N HIS A 213 11.14 3.05 11.35
CA HIS A 213 9.89 2.87 12.09
C HIS A 213 8.79 2.18 11.27
N LEU A 214 8.73 2.40 9.96
CA LEU A 214 7.62 1.94 9.13
C LEU A 214 7.55 0.40 8.97
N TRP A 215 8.67 -0.31 9.10
CA TRP A 215 8.71 -1.78 8.97
C TRP A 215 7.86 -2.50 10.03
N HIS A 216 7.58 -1.88 11.18
CA HIS A 216 6.71 -2.47 12.20
C HIS A 216 5.22 -2.56 11.76
N PHE A 217 4.83 -1.79 10.74
CA PHE A 217 3.44 -1.70 10.28
C PHE A 217 3.16 -2.56 9.05
N VAL A 218 4.18 -2.96 8.29
CA VAL A 218 4.03 -3.59 6.97
C VAL A 218 5.10 -4.65 6.72
N ASN A 219 4.74 -5.70 5.98
CA ASN A 219 5.68 -6.79 5.63
C ASN A 219 6.54 -6.50 4.39
N ASP A 220 6.09 -5.63 3.49
CA ASP A 220 6.83 -5.29 2.27
C ASP A 220 7.80 -4.13 2.51
N GLU A 221 8.88 -4.41 3.25
CA GLU A 221 9.94 -3.45 3.55
C GLU A 221 10.60 -2.90 2.28
N LYS A 222 10.69 -3.72 1.22
CA LYS A 222 11.32 -3.33 -0.05
C LYS A 222 10.52 -2.24 -0.74
N LEU A 223 9.19 -2.37 -0.76
CA LEU A 223 8.31 -1.33 -1.30
C LEU A 223 8.44 -0.02 -0.52
N ILE A 224 8.52 -0.07 0.81
CA ILE A 224 8.73 1.13 1.63
C ILE A 224 10.09 1.76 1.32
N CYS A 225 11.17 0.97 1.26
CA CYS A 225 12.50 1.46 0.90
C CYS A 225 12.47 2.14 -0.47
N MET A 226 11.87 1.52 -1.48
CA MET A 226 11.73 2.09 -2.83
C MET A 226 10.98 3.43 -2.81
N LEU A 227 9.85 3.53 -2.09
CA LEU A 227 9.09 4.78 -2.00
C LEU A 227 9.88 5.90 -1.31
N LEU A 228 10.64 5.57 -0.26
CA LEU A 228 11.50 6.54 0.42
C LEU A 228 12.69 6.97 -0.45
N GLU A 229 13.28 6.04 -1.22
CA GLU A 229 14.29 6.37 -2.24
C GLU A 229 13.73 7.27 -3.33
N ASP A 230 12.46 7.10 -3.72
CA ASP A 230 11.78 8.00 -4.67
C ASP A 230 11.53 9.39 -4.09
N VAL A 231 11.27 9.52 -2.78
CA VAL A 231 11.23 10.83 -2.10
C VAL A 231 12.58 11.52 -2.21
N ILE A 232 13.66 10.84 -1.82
CA ILE A 232 15.02 11.40 -1.85
C ILE A 232 15.41 11.78 -3.27
N TYR A 233 15.10 10.92 -4.24
CA TYR A 233 15.35 11.21 -5.64
C TYR A 233 14.60 12.46 -6.12
N SER A 234 13.31 12.60 -5.78
CA SER A 234 12.52 13.80 -6.09
C SER A 234 13.18 15.06 -5.52
N VAL A 235 13.68 14.99 -4.29
CA VAL A 235 14.40 16.11 -3.66
C VAL A 235 15.72 16.44 -4.36
N VAL A 236 16.53 15.43 -4.71
CA VAL A 236 17.80 15.63 -5.43
C VAL A 236 17.57 16.33 -6.77
N GLN A 237 16.52 15.94 -7.52
CA GLN A 237 16.16 16.58 -8.79
C GLN A 237 15.71 18.05 -8.64
N ARG A 238 15.36 18.46 -7.42
CA ARG A 238 14.90 19.82 -7.08
C ARG A 238 15.92 20.58 -6.24
N CYS A 239 17.09 20.01 -5.98
CA CYS A 239 18.14 20.61 -5.17
C CYS A 239 19.10 21.42 -6.03
N VAL A 240 19.44 22.64 -5.60
CA VAL A 240 20.37 23.52 -6.31
C VAL A 240 21.83 23.07 -6.16
N ASP A 241 22.17 22.49 -5.01
CA ASP A 241 23.52 21.98 -4.69
C ASP A 241 23.38 20.65 -3.91
N PRO A 242 23.21 19.53 -4.62
CA PRO A 242 22.97 18.23 -4.00
C PRO A 242 24.26 17.70 -3.35
N CYS A 243 24.31 17.76 -2.01
CA CYS A 243 25.34 17.14 -1.20
C CYS A 243 24.69 16.26 -0.13
N PHE A 244 24.92 14.95 -0.23
CA PHE A 244 24.38 13.96 0.70
C PHE A 244 25.06 14.08 2.07
N MET A 245 24.31 13.78 3.13
CA MET A 245 24.82 13.67 4.49
C MET A 245 25.72 12.43 4.63
N GLU A 246 26.85 12.55 5.33
CA GLU A 246 27.71 11.42 5.64
C GLU A 246 27.04 10.48 6.66
N GLU A 247 27.35 9.18 6.58
CA GLU A 247 26.69 8.13 7.38
C GLU A 247 26.95 8.28 8.90
N SER A 248 28.04 8.95 9.27
CA SER A 248 28.44 9.27 10.64
C SER A 248 27.46 10.23 11.33
N ASP A 249 27.06 11.30 10.64
CA ASP A 249 26.20 12.37 11.20
C ASP A 249 24.73 11.97 11.23
N SER A 250 24.34 11.08 10.30
CA SER A 250 23.01 10.49 10.19
C SER A 250 22.59 9.74 11.46
N LYS A 251 23.55 9.16 12.20
CA LYS A 251 23.29 8.41 13.45
C LYS A 251 23.03 9.33 14.65
N LEU A 252 23.65 10.51 14.71
CA LEU A 252 23.45 11.46 15.82
C LEU A 252 22.02 12.01 15.83
N GLY A 253 21.44 12.31 14.67
CA GLY A 253 20.10 12.89 14.57
C GLY A 253 18.95 11.92 14.85
N LEU A 254 19.22 10.62 14.92
CA LEU A 254 18.25 9.56 15.24
C LEU A 254 18.21 9.21 16.73
N ALA A 255 19.24 9.61 17.50
CA ALA A 255 19.36 9.33 18.93
C ALA A 255 18.70 10.40 19.84
N SER A 256 18.06 11.42 19.25
CA SER A 256 17.41 12.56 19.93
C SER A 256 15.93 12.72 19.58
#